data_AF-A0A8I1WMN5-F1
#
_entry.id   AF-A0A8I1WMN5-F1
#
_cell.length_a   1.000
_cell.length_b   1.000
_cell.length_c   1.000
_cell.angle_alpha   90.00
_cell.angle_beta   90.00
_cell.angle_gamma   90.00
#
_symmetry.space_group_name_H-M   'P 1'
#
loop_
_entity.id
_entity.type
_entity.pdbx_description
1 polymer ?
#
loop_
_entity_poly.entity_id
_entity_poly.type
_entity_poly.pdbx_seq_one_letter_code
_entity_poly.pdbx_strand_id
1 'polypeptide(L)'
;MRKSKVVTLMNYNLTDFGNAERLHDMFGKTWKYLEEYKTWLHWDGHHWKSKNTLQACWAAAEAFQTLAEEIYKLPAPEDKWELERRLRIMTWLQRSKCNFRSKNALLFLRGMLESGQF
;
A
#
# COMPACT_ATOMS: atom_id res chain seq x y z
N MET A 1 -6.07 10.75 20.79
CA MET A 1 -7.04 9.91 20.05
C MET A 1 -6.26 9.13 18.98
N ARG A 2 -6.27 7.79 19.00
CA ARG A 2 -5.56 6.99 17.98
C ARG A 2 -6.32 7.11 16.66
N LYS A 3 -5.73 7.74 15.64
CA LYS A 3 -6.32 7.78 14.29
C LYS A 3 -6.43 6.34 13.76
N SER A 4 -7.55 6.03 13.09
CA SER A 4 -7.71 4.71 12.48
C SER A 4 -6.65 4.50 11.40
N LYS A 5 -6.21 3.26 11.18
CA LYS A 5 -5.21 2.91 10.16
C LYS A 5 -5.62 3.43 8.78
N VAL A 6 -6.89 3.31 8.43
CA VAL A 6 -7.47 3.83 7.18
C VAL A 6 -7.25 5.34 7.04
N VAL A 7 -7.54 6.11 8.10
CA VAL A 7 -7.35 7.57 8.08
C VAL A 7 -5.88 7.95 7.93
N THR A 8 -4.95 7.19 8.53
CA THR A 8 -3.50 7.38 8.31
C THR A 8 -3.13 7.13 6.85
N LEU A 9 -3.56 6.00 6.28
CA LEU A 9 -3.27 5.61 4.88
C LEU A 9 -3.82 6.62 3.85
N MET A 10 -4.93 7.29 4.19
CA MET A 10 -5.53 8.35 3.37
C MET A 10 -4.73 9.66 3.37
N ASN A 11 -3.80 9.86 4.31
CA ASN A 11 -3.00 11.09 4.39
C ASN A 11 -1.72 11.04 3.55
N TYR A 12 -1.31 9.87 3.08
CA TYR A 12 -0.17 9.77 2.16
C TYR A 12 -0.46 10.48 0.85
N ASN A 13 0.59 10.94 0.17
CA ASN A 13 0.47 11.62 -1.10
C ASN A 13 -0.10 10.71 -2.20
N LEU A 14 -0.80 11.27 -3.18
CA LEU A 14 -1.31 10.53 -4.35
C LEU A 14 -0.21 10.40 -5.43
N THR A 15 0.88 9.75 -5.05
CA THR A 15 2.07 9.51 -5.89
C THR A 15 2.55 8.07 -5.72
N ASP A 16 3.46 7.61 -6.58
CA ASP A 16 4.05 6.28 -6.45
C ASP A 16 4.90 6.16 -5.16
N PHE A 17 5.52 7.26 -4.70
CA PHE A 17 6.18 7.33 -3.39
C PHE A 17 5.17 7.23 -2.23
N GLY A 18 4.06 7.97 -2.30
CA GLY A 18 2.99 7.84 -1.31
C GLY A 18 2.33 6.46 -1.31
N ASN A 19 2.32 5.76 -2.45
CA ASN A 19 1.93 4.36 -2.52
C ASN A 19 2.95 3.45 -1.84
N ALA A 20 4.25 3.72 -1.93
CA ALA A 20 5.26 2.98 -1.18
C ALA A 20 5.07 3.12 0.33
N GLU A 21 4.79 4.33 0.82
CA GLU A 21 4.47 4.58 2.23
C GLU A 21 3.21 3.80 2.66
N ARG A 22 2.14 3.84 1.84
CA ARG A 22 0.95 3.01 2.08
C ARG A 22 1.29 1.53 2.16
N LEU A 23 2.08 1.02 1.21
CA LEU A 23 2.45 -0.38 1.19
C LEU A 23 3.30 -0.74 2.41
N HIS A 24 4.22 0.11 2.87
CA HIS A 24 4.96 -0.12 4.12
C HIS A 24 4.01 -0.37 5.30
N ASP A 25 3.05 0.53 5.51
CA ASP A 25 2.08 0.45 6.61
C ASP A 25 1.10 -0.73 6.47
N MET A 26 0.77 -1.11 5.23
CA MET A 26 -0.11 -2.24 4.94
C MET A 26 0.60 -3.59 5.05
N PHE A 27 1.84 -3.67 4.58
CA PHE A 27 2.62 -4.89 4.45
C PHE A 27 3.46 -5.24 5.66
N GLY A 28 3.83 -4.28 6.51
CA GLY A 28 4.97 -4.37 7.43
C GLY A 28 5.07 -5.57 8.38
N LYS A 29 4.04 -6.42 8.48
CA LYS A 29 4.09 -7.69 9.21
C LYS A 29 4.11 -8.95 8.33
N THR A 30 3.57 -8.88 7.11
CA THR A 30 3.36 -10.05 6.24
C THR A 30 4.26 -10.06 5.02
N TRP A 31 4.84 -8.93 4.63
CA TRP A 31 5.84 -8.88 3.57
C TRP A 31 7.15 -8.29 4.05
N LYS A 32 8.24 -8.85 3.54
CA LYS A 32 9.60 -8.34 3.72
C LYS A 32 10.33 -8.38 2.40
N TYR A 33 11.22 -7.43 2.18
CA TYR A 33 12.15 -7.49 1.08
C TYR A 33 13.51 -7.96 1.61
N LEU A 34 14.10 -8.97 0.97
CA LEU A 34 15.38 -9.54 1.36
C LEU A 34 16.42 -9.15 0.31
N GLU A 35 17.25 -8.16 0.63
CA GLU A 35 18.14 -7.53 -0.36
C GLU A 35 19.23 -8.47 -0.87
N GLU A 36 19.77 -9.35 -0.02
CA GLU A 36 20.78 -10.35 -0.42
C GLU A 36 20.32 -11.20 -1.62
N TYR A 37 19.03 -11.53 -1.66
CA TYR A 37 18.43 -12.38 -2.70
C TYR A 37 17.55 -11.60 -3.68
N LYS A 38 17.48 -10.27 -3.54
CA LYS A 38 16.63 -9.37 -4.33
C LYS A 38 15.19 -9.85 -4.50
N THR A 39 14.63 -10.43 -3.43
CA THR A 39 13.32 -11.09 -3.47
C THR A 39 12.38 -10.57 -2.40
N TRP A 40 11.08 -10.59 -2.71
CA TRP A 40 10.04 -10.37 -1.72
C TRP A 40 9.72 -11.68 -1.02
N LEU A 41 9.57 -11.62 0.29
CA LEU A 41 9.12 -12.72 1.13
C LEU A 41 7.71 -12.40 1.63
N HIS A 42 6.83 -13.39 1.58
CA HIS A 42 5.50 -13.32 2.17
C HIS A 42 5.38 -14.34 3.30
N TRP A 43 4.89 -13.92 4.46
CA TRP A 43 4.56 -14.80 5.58
C TRP A 43 3.21 -15.47 5.35
N ASP A 44 3.18 -16.80 5.29
CA ASP A 44 1.93 -17.56 5.07
C ASP A 44 1.21 -17.97 6.36
N GLY A 45 1.69 -17.50 7.52
CA GLY A 45 1.23 -17.93 8.84
C GLY A 45 2.21 -18.87 9.55
N HIS A 46 3.09 -19.55 8.82
CA HIS A 46 4.01 -20.54 9.37
C HIS A 46 5.46 -20.33 8.92
N HIS A 47 5.68 -19.96 7.65
CA HIS A 47 7.00 -19.78 7.06
C HIS A 47 7.05 -18.59 6.09
N TRP A 48 8.25 -18.07 5.87
CA TRP A 48 8.51 -17.08 4.83
C TRP A 48 8.64 -17.76 3.46
N LYS A 49 7.82 -17.32 2.50
CA LYS A 49 7.86 -17.82 1.12
C LYS A 49 8.36 -16.75 0.17
N SER A 50 9.37 -17.10 -0.63
CA SER A 50 9.84 -16.24 -1.72
C SER A 50 8.73 -16.01 -2.74
N LYS A 51 8.61 -14.77 -3.20
CA LYS A 51 7.64 -14.29 -4.18
C LYS A 51 8.38 -13.55 -5.26
N ASN A 52 8.03 -13.85 -6.50
CA ASN A 52 8.55 -13.09 -7.63
C ASN A 52 7.91 -11.69 -7.68
N THR A 53 8.48 -10.81 -8.50
CA THR A 53 8.01 -9.43 -8.65
C THR A 53 6.54 -9.34 -9.07
N LEU A 54 6.07 -10.25 -9.94
CA LEU A 54 4.67 -10.25 -10.39
C LEU A 54 3.71 -10.56 -9.23
N GLN A 55 4.04 -11.53 -8.39
CA GLN A 55 3.26 -11.87 -7.20
C GLN A 55 3.25 -10.73 -6.18
N ALA A 56 4.38 -10.03 -5.99
CA ALA A 56 4.43 -8.84 -5.15
C ALA A 56 3.58 -7.69 -5.74
N CYS A 57 3.60 -7.50 -7.07
CA CYS A 57 2.74 -6.52 -7.73
C CYS A 57 1.25 -6.83 -7.52
N TRP A 58 0.85 -8.09 -7.61
CA TRP A 58 -0.53 -8.50 -7.34
C TRP A 58 -0.95 -8.22 -5.90
N ALA A 59 -0.08 -8.51 -4.94
CA ALA A 59 -0.34 -8.18 -3.53
C ALA A 59 -0.44 -6.67 -3.29
N ALA A 60 0.37 -5.85 -3.98
CA ALA A 60 0.27 -4.40 -3.90
C ALA A 60 -1.06 -3.90 -4.49
N ALA A 61 -1.48 -4.43 -5.63
CA ALA A 61 -2.77 -4.10 -6.23
C ALA A 61 -3.95 -4.52 -5.34
N GLU A 62 -3.87 -5.70 -4.70
CA GLU A 62 -4.85 -6.17 -3.73
C GLU A 62 -4.90 -5.29 -2.48
N ALA A 63 -3.75 -4.81 -1.99
CA ALA A 63 -3.70 -3.85 -0.90
C ALA A 63 -4.40 -2.53 -1.28
N PHE A 64 -4.15 -1.98 -2.46
CA PHE A 64 -4.85 -0.77 -2.91
C PHE A 64 -6.36 -0.98 -3.05
N GLN A 65 -6.79 -2.16 -3.52
CA GLN A 65 -8.20 -2.53 -3.59
C GLN A 65 -8.81 -2.58 -2.18
N THR A 66 -8.15 -3.28 -1.26
CA THR A 66 -8.60 -3.42 0.14
C THR A 66 -8.75 -2.07 0.81
N LEU A 67 -7.77 -1.17 0.65
CA LEU A 67 -7.85 0.18 1.19
C LEU A 67 -9.01 0.98 0.59
N ALA A 68 -9.26 0.86 -0.72
CA ALA A 68 -10.40 1.55 -1.34
C ALA A 68 -11.74 1.06 -0.76
N GLU A 69 -11.88 -0.23 -0.49
CA GLU A 69 -13.06 -0.81 0.15
C GLU A 69 -13.20 -0.38 1.62
N GLU A 70 -12.09 -0.32 2.36
CA GLU A 70 -12.07 0.19 3.73
C GLU A 70 -12.50 1.66 3.80
N ILE A 71 -12.05 2.49 2.85
CA ILE A 71 -12.47 3.90 2.73
C ILE A 71 -13.97 3.99 2.46
N TYR A 72 -14.50 3.13 1.57
CA TYR A 72 -15.93 3.09 1.25
C TYR A 72 -16.80 2.71 2.47
N LYS A 73 -16.29 1.85 3.36
CA LYS A 73 -16.98 1.39 4.58
C LYS A 73 -16.94 2.40 5.74
N LEU A 74 -16.20 3.49 5.62
CA LEU A 74 -16.17 4.52 6.66
C LEU A 74 -17.56 5.16 6.85
N PRO A 75 -17.89 5.65 8.06
CA PRO A 75 -19.12 6.41 8.29
C PRO A 75 -19.29 7.54 7.29
N ALA A 76 -20.54 7.89 6.98
CA ALA A 76 -20.86 8.96 6.03
C ALA A 76 -20.06 10.23 6.34
N PRO A 77 -19.47 10.89 5.33
CA PRO A 77 -18.68 12.08 5.55
C PRO A 77 -19.56 13.21 6.10
N GLU A 78 -19.03 13.95 7.07
CA GLU A 78 -19.74 15.06 7.73
C GLU A 78 -19.92 16.26 6.78
N ASP A 79 -19.03 16.40 5.80
CA ASP A 79 -19.04 17.48 4.83
C ASP A 79 -18.67 17.02 3.41
N LYS A 80 -18.95 17.90 2.44
CA LYS A 80 -18.68 17.66 1.01
C LYS A 80 -17.19 17.53 0.71
N TRP A 81 -16.32 18.21 1.45
CA TRP A 81 -14.88 18.18 1.22
C TRP A 81 -14.29 16.80 1.55
N GLU A 82 -14.72 16.19 2.65
CA GLU A 82 -14.29 14.85 3.02
C GLU A 82 -14.84 13.79 2.04
N LEU A 83 -16.07 13.97 1.54
CA LEU A 83 -16.60 13.13 0.46
C LEU A 83 -15.72 13.19 -0.79
N GLU A 84 -15.42 14.40 -1.27
CA GLU A 84 -14.56 14.60 -2.45
C GLU A 84 -13.15 14.06 -2.22
N ARG A 85 -12.59 14.26 -1.02
CA ARG A 85 -11.29 13.72 -0.63
C ARG A 85 -11.29 12.19 -0.71
N ARG A 86 -12.27 11.50 -0.14
CA ARG A 86 -12.41 10.04 -0.22
C ARG A 86 -12.52 9.56 -1.67
N LEU A 87 -13.35 10.21 -2.49
CA LEU A 87 -13.53 9.86 -3.90
C LEU A 87 -12.24 10.01 -4.71
N ARG A 88 -11.48 11.09 -4.49
CA ARG A 88 -10.16 11.30 -5.13
C ARG A 88 -9.18 10.17 -4.76
N ILE A 89 -9.10 9.83 -3.48
CA ILE A 89 -8.19 8.78 -2.99
C ILE A 89 -8.60 7.42 -3.56
N MET A 90 -9.89 7.06 -3.50
CA MET A 90 -10.38 5.78 -4.06
C MET A 90 -10.10 5.68 -5.56
N THR A 91 -10.32 6.77 -6.32
CA THR A 91 -10.00 6.82 -7.75
C THR A 91 -8.51 6.62 -8.00
N TRP A 92 -7.66 7.24 -7.19
CA TRP A 92 -6.20 7.06 -7.25
C TRP A 92 -5.78 5.61 -6.97
N LEU A 93 -6.33 5.00 -5.91
CA LEU A 93 -6.04 3.61 -5.55
C LEU A 93 -6.45 2.65 -6.67
N GLN A 94 -7.63 2.85 -7.26
CA GLN A 94 -8.10 2.03 -8.38
C GLN A 94 -7.17 2.12 -9.60
N ARG A 95 -6.69 3.32 -9.93
CA ARG A 95 -5.69 3.52 -11.00
C ARG A 95 -4.32 2.91 -10.65
N SER A 96 -3.97 2.85 -9.37
CA SER A 96 -2.68 2.36 -8.87
C SER A 96 -2.53 0.83 -8.94
N LYS A 97 -3.63 0.10 -9.14
CA LYS A 97 -3.66 -1.36 -9.29
C LYS A 97 -3.02 -1.87 -10.58
N CYS A 98 -2.74 -1.01 -11.55
CA CYS A 98 -2.06 -1.45 -12.77
C CYS A 98 -0.60 -1.87 -12.46
N ASN A 99 -0.09 -2.83 -13.25
CA ASN A 99 1.23 -3.42 -13.01
C ASN A 99 2.34 -2.35 -12.93
N PHE A 100 2.30 -1.34 -13.80
CA PHE A 100 3.29 -0.26 -13.82
C PHE A 100 3.37 0.49 -12.47
N ARG A 101 2.23 0.95 -11.93
CA ARG A 101 2.20 1.71 -10.67
C ARG A 101 2.47 0.85 -9.45
N SER A 102 1.95 -0.39 -9.44
CA SER A 102 2.25 -1.35 -8.37
C SER A 102 3.74 -1.69 -8.32
N LYS A 103 4.37 -1.88 -9.49
CA LYS A 103 5.82 -2.09 -9.59
C LYS A 103 6.62 -0.87 -9.12
N ASN A 104 6.25 0.34 -9.53
CA ASN A 104 6.93 1.56 -9.09
C ASN A 104 6.82 1.76 -7.57
N ALA A 105 5.64 1.52 -6.98
CA ALA A 105 5.47 1.60 -5.54
C ALA A 105 6.37 0.61 -4.78
N LEU A 106 6.50 -0.63 -5.29
CA LEU A 106 7.42 -1.62 -4.73
C LEU A 106 8.89 -1.23 -4.90
N LEU A 107 9.24 -0.59 -6.02
CA LEU A 107 10.59 -0.07 -6.25
C LEU A 107 10.95 1.02 -5.24
N PHE A 108 10.07 1.98 -5.02
CA PHE A 108 10.26 3.02 -4.00
C PHE A 108 10.31 2.42 -2.59
N LEU A 109 9.40 1.50 -2.26
CA LEU A 109 9.38 0.84 -0.96
C LEU A 109 10.70 0.10 -0.69
N ARG A 110 11.19 -0.64 -1.68
CA ARG A 110 12.51 -1.28 -1.63
C ARG A 110 13.61 -0.26 -1.31
N GLY A 111 13.69 0.82 -2.08
CA GLY A 111 14.73 1.84 -1.88
C GLY A 111 14.65 2.52 -0.51
N MET A 112 13.44 2.73 0.02
CA MET A 112 13.23 3.28 1.37
C MET A 112 13.67 2.30 2.46
N LEU A 113 13.41 0.99 2.29
CA LEU A 113 13.87 -0.05 3.22
C LEU A 113 15.40 -0.18 3.22
N GLU A 114 16.04 -0.07 2.05
CA GLU A 114 17.51 -0.11 1.92
C GLU A 114 18.21 1.11 2.53
N SER A 115 17.56 2.28 2.45
CA SER A 115 18.12 3.54 2.96
C SER A 115 17.78 3.85 4.42
N GLY A 116 17.01 2.97 5.10
CA GLY A 116 16.60 3.18 6.49
C GLY A 116 15.67 4.39 6.68
N GLN A 117 14.87 4.74 5.67
CA GLN A 117 13.93 5.87 5.72
C GLN A 117 12.63 5.56 6.50
N PHE A 118 12.60 4.47 7.26
CA PHE A 118 11.49 4.04 8.12
C PHE A 118 11.99 3.60 9.50
#